data_AF-A0A3P6SSI6-F1
#
_entry.id   AF-A0A3P6SSI6-F1
#
_cell.length_a   1.000
_cell.length_b   1.000
_cell.length_c   1.000
_cell.angle_alpha   90.00
_cell.angle_beta   90.00
_cell.angle_gamma   90.00
#
_symmetry.space_group_name_H-M   'P 1'
#
loop_
_entity.id
_entity.type
_entity.pdbx_description
1 polymer ?
#
loop_
_entity_poly.entity_id
_entity_poly.type
_entity_poly.pdbx_seq_one_letter_code
_entity_poly.pdbx_strand_id
1 'polypeptide(L)'
;MNLSVSAIGSGHIDDVPLAGSVTIQTNRFHLDVHVEVKRNTRGNPSLRVALCRAAANFPVMVTLQNSLTPESGAKLADAVSRDGYKLFENLLCPRIIYLVEKRINQRFGLLSSKIALGDLNNFDMVKSLLAAQEEFRRTTRRK
;
A
#
# COMPACT_ATOMS: atom_id res chain seq x y z
N MET A 1 -6.15 5.48 -10.80
CA MET A 1 -6.63 4.13 -10.44
C MET A 1 -8.06 4.29 -9.95
N ASN A 2 -8.99 3.50 -10.48
CA ASN A 2 -10.38 3.55 -10.01
C ASN A 2 -10.53 2.53 -8.88
N LEU A 3 -11.01 2.98 -7.72
CA LEU A 3 -11.32 2.12 -6.59
C LEU A 3 -12.80 2.19 -6.30
N SER A 4 -13.40 1.03 -6.05
CA SER A 4 -14.79 0.89 -5.68
C SER A 4 -14.93 -0.10 -4.53
N VAL A 5 -15.68 0.28 -3.50
CA VAL A 5 -16.08 -0.60 -2.42
C VAL A 5 -17.60 -0.59 -2.37
N SER A 6 -18.20 -1.77 -2.43
CA SER A 6 -19.65 -1.95 -2.28
C SER A 6 -19.91 -2.81 -1.06
N ALA A 7 -20.88 -2.39 -0.25
CA ALA A 7 -21.32 -3.10 0.93
C ALA A 7 -22.84 -3.11 1.01
N ILE A 8 -23.40 -4.13 1.64
CA ILE A 8 -24.82 -4.18 2.01
C ILE A 8 -24.89 -3.91 3.50
N GLY A 9 -25.66 -2.90 3.88
CA GLY A 9 -25.81 -2.46 5.25
C GLY A 9 -27.27 -2.53 5.69
N SER A 10 -27.45 -2.80 6.98
CA SER A 10 -28.74 -2.60 7.66
C SER A 10 -28.52 -1.79 8.94
N GLY A 11 -29.50 -0.97 9.32
CA GLY A 11 -29.39 -0.09 10.48
C GLY A 11 -30.58 0.86 10.58
N HIS A 12 -30.44 1.92 11.37
CA HIS A 12 -31.42 3.01 11.48
C HIS A 12 -30.71 4.37 11.43
N ILE A 13 -31.32 5.35 10.76
CA ILE A 13 -30.89 6.76 10.75
C ILE A 13 -32.12 7.59 11.05
N ASP A 14 -32.11 8.37 12.14
CA ASP A 14 -33.24 9.19 12.57
C ASP A 14 -34.57 8.39 12.62
N ASP A 15 -34.52 7.19 13.21
CA ASP A 15 -35.62 6.21 13.27
C ASP A 15 -36.11 5.64 11.92
N VAL A 16 -35.47 6.00 10.80
CA VAL A 16 -35.75 5.41 9.49
C VAL A 16 -34.90 4.15 9.31
N PRO A 17 -35.51 2.98 9.05
CA PRO A 17 -34.76 1.77 8.78
C PRO A 17 -33.93 1.94 7.51
N LEU A 18 -32.63 1.75 7.65
CA LEU A 18 -31.69 1.60 6.55
C LEU A 18 -31.64 0.11 6.20
N ALA A 19 -32.08 -0.24 4.99
CA ALA A 19 -31.78 -1.52 4.37
C ALA A 19 -31.38 -1.26 2.93
N GLY A 20 -30.16 -1.64 2.54
CA GLY A 20 -29.70 -1.30 1.20
C GLY A 20 -28.22 -1.52 0.92
N SER A 21 -27.83 -1.18 -0.31
CA SER A 21 -26.43 -1.19 -0.73
C SER A 21 -25.86 0.23 -0.69
N VAL A 22 -24.60 0.31 -0.26
CA VAL A 22 -23.77 1.51 -0.31
C VAL A 22 -22.58 1.22 -1.19
N THR A 23 -22.40 2.01 -2.23
CA THR A 23 -21.26 1.92 -3.13
C THR A 23 -20.45 3.20 -3.05
N ILE A 24 -19.17 3.06 -2.77
CA ILE A 24 -18.23 4.15 -2.54
C ILE A 24 -17.14 4.04 -3.59
N GLN A 25 -16.98 5.09 -4.39
CA GLN A 25 -16.08 5.09 -5.54
C GLN A 25 -15.20 6.32 -5.55
N THR A 26 -13.97 6.14 -6.00
CA THR A 26 -13.06 7.25 -6.30
C THR A 26 -12.23 6.94 -7.53
N ASN A 27 -11.98 7.96 -8.35
CA ASN A 27 -11.06 7.92 -9.49
C ASN A 27 -9.72 8.61 -9.18
N ARG A 28 -9.59 9.23 -8.01
CA ARG A 28 -8.42 10.02 -7.58
C ARG A 28 -7.91 9.54 -6.24
N PHE A 29 -7.52 8.28 -6.17
CA PHE A 29 -6.93 7.72 -4.96
C PHE A 29 -5.41 7.99 -4.91
N HIS A 30 -4.94 8.53 -3.79
CA HIS A 30 -3.52 8.68 -3.48
C HIS A 30 -3.22 8.03 -2.13
N LEU A 31 -2.17 7.21 -2.09
CA LEU A 31 -1.73 6.49 -0.90
C LEU A 31 -0.24 6.72 -0.69
N ASP A 32 0.11 7.30 0.45
CA ASP A 32 1.47 7.51 0.89
C ASP A 32 1.94 6.30 1.69
N VAL A 33 2.94 5.59 1.16
CA VAL A 33 3.54 4.43 1.80
C VAL A 33 5.04 4.67 1.98
N HIS A 34 5.48 4.75 3.23
CA HIS A 34 6.90 4.87 3.55
C HIS A 34 7.42 3.51 4.00
N VAL A 35 8.42 3.00 3.29
CA VAL A 35 9.06 1.72 3.59
C VAL A 35 10.50 1.95 4.02
N GLU A 36 10.82 1.51 5.22
CA GLU A 36 12.19 1.46 5.72
C GLU A 36 12.84 0.13 5.34
N VAL A 37 14.09 0.19 4.86
CA VAL A 37 14.90 -0.99 4.55
C VAL A 37 16.05 -1.09 5.54
N LYS A 38 16.13 -2.21 6.26
CA LYS A 38 17.17 -2.51 7.24
C LYS A 38 17.79 -3.87 6.95
N ARG A 39 18.95 -4.16 7.53
CA ARG A 39 19.59 -5.47 7.44
C ARG A 39 19.08 -6.36 8.58
N ASN A 40 18.66 -7.59 8.28
CA ASN A 40 18.32 -8.57 9.30
C ASN A 40 19.57 -9.27 9.86
N THR A 41 19.39 -10.10 10.89
CA THR A 41 20.48 -10.85 11.55
C THR A 41 21.24 -11.80 10.62
N ARG A 42 20.62 -12.21 9.50
CA ARG A 42 21.27 -13.06 8.49
C ARG A 42 22.04 -12.27 7.45
N GLY A 43 21.96 -10.94 7.45
CA GLY A 43 22.60 -10.08 6.47
C GLY A 43 21.72 -9.71 5.26
N ASN A 44 20.46 -10.16 5.22
CA ASN A 44 19.53 -9.88 4.12
C ASN A 44 18.73 -8.59 4.37
N PRO A 45 18.23 -7.93 3.32
CA PRO A 45 17.28 -6.84 3.46
C PRO A 45 16.01 -7.28 4.20
N SER A 46 15.50 -6.39 5.05
CA SER A 46 14.23 -6.49 5.75
C SER A 46 13.52 -5.16 5.64
N LEU A 47 12.32 -5.21 5.07
CA LEU A 47 11.47 -4.08 4.82
C LEU A 47 10.46 -3.95 5.96
N ARG A 48 10.21 -2.72 6.42
CA ARG A 48 9.18 -2.39 7.40
C ARG A 48 8.37 -1.21 6.88
N VAL A 49 7.05 -1.25 7.02
CA VAL A 49 6.21 -0.11 6.67
C VAL A 49 6.19 0.85 7.86
N ALA A 50 6.76 2.03 7.68
CA ALA A 50 6.81 3.08 8.71
C ALA A 50 5.54 3.95 8.69
N LEU A 51 4.98 4.17 7.50
CA LEU A 51 3.75 4.92 7.29
C LEU A 51 2.95 4.27 6.15
N CYS A 52 1.64 4.18 6.33
CA CYS A 52 0.69 3.94 5.24
C CYS A 52 -0.53 4.80 5.50
N ARG A 53 -0.83 5.74 4.60
CA ARG A 53 -1.91 6.71 4.79
C ARG A 53 -2.56 7.10 3.47
N ALA A 54 -3.88 7.18 3.43
CA ALA A 54 -4.60 7.73 2.29
C ALA A 54 -4.66 9.26 2.40
N ALA A 55 -4.52 9.96 1.27
CA ALA A 55 -4.71 11.40 1.25
C ALA A 55 -6.14 11.76 1.69
N ALA A 56 -6.32 12.74 2.58
CA ALA A 56 -7.63 13.03 3.15
C ALA A 56 -8.61 13.72 2.17
N ASN A 57 -8.09 14.36 1.11
CA ASN A 57 -8.84 15.34 0.31
C ASN A 57 -9.11 14.87 -1.13
N PHE A 58 -9.43 13.59 -1.34
CA PHE A 58 -9.84 13.14 -2.67
C PHE A 58 -11.36 13.03 -2.82
N PRO A 59 -11.91 13.28 -4.02
CA PRO A 59 -13.33 13.15 -4.26
C PRO A 59 -13.77 11.70 -4.12
N VAL A 60 -14.80 11.48 -3.31
CA VAL A 60 -15.48 10.19 -3.12
C VAL A 60 -16.93 10.34 -3.57
N MET A 61 -17.31 9.54 -4.56
CA MET A 61 -18.68 9.39 -5.02
C MET A 61 -19.37 8.29 -4.20
N VAL A 62 -20.53 8.61 -3.64
CA VAL A 62 -21.32 7.67 -2.84
C VAL A 62 -22.65 7.44 -3.52
N THR A 63 -22.93 6.20 -3.87
CA THR A 63 -24.22 5.76 -4.42
C THR A 63 -24.93 4.93 -3.37
N LEU A 64 -26.14 5.33 -3.01
CA LEU A 64 -27.00 4.65 -2.05
C LEU A 64 -28.19 4.04 -2.78
N GLN A 65 -28.42 2.74 -2.60
CA GLN A 65 -29.68 2.09 -2.97
C GLN A 65 -30.34 1.63 -1.67
N ASN A 66 -31.20 2.47 -1.10
CA ASN A 66 -31.80 2.22 0.21
C ASN A 66 -33.24 2.74 0.31
N SER A 67 -33.88 2.46 1.43
CA SER A 67 -35.21 2.91 1.83
C SER A 67 -35.24 4.30 2.49
N LEU A 68 -34.13 5.05 2.50
CA LEU A 68 -34.08 6.34 3.19
C LEU A 68 -34.83 7.43 2.42
N THR A 69 -35.30 8.43 3.16
CA THR A 69 -35.78 9.68 2.56
C THR A 69 -34.63 10.38 1.81
N PRO A 70 -34.91 11.22 0.79
CA PRO A 70 -33.87 11.94 0.06
C PRO A 70 -32.96 12.78 0.96
N GLU A 71 -33.51 13.37 2.03
CA GLU A 71 -32.76 14.18 2.99
C GLU A 71 -31.81 13.32 3.84
N SER A 72 -32.30 12.24 4.44
CA SER A 72 -31.48 11.32 5.25
C SER A 72 -30.43 10.60 4.38
N GLY A 73 -30.78 10.25 3.14
CA GLY A 73 -29.85 9.71 2.16
C GLY A 73 -28.72 10.69 1.81
N ALA A 74 -29.04 11.97 1.59
CA ALA A 74 -28.04 13.01 1.34
C ALA A 74 -27.10 13.21 2.53
N LYS A 75 -27.63 13.25 3.77
CA LYS A 75 -26.83 13.34 5.00
C LYS A 75 -25.85 12.18 5.14
N LEU A 76 -26.32 10.95 4.87
CA LEU A 76 -25.46 9.76 4.90
C LEU A 76 -24.39 9.81 3.81
N ALA A 77 -24.76 10.15 2.57
CA ALA A 77 -23.82 10.24 1.47
C ALA A 77 -22.72 11.28 1.73
N ASP A 78 -23.08 12.43 2.29
CA ASP A 78 -22.15 13.50 2.67
C ASP A 78 -21.21 13.09 3.82
N ALA A 79 -21.75 12.43 4.85
CA ALA A 79 -20.93 11.85 5.93
C ALA A 79 -19.93 10.81 5.41
N VAL A 80 -20.39 9.89 4.55
CA VAL A 80 -19.54 8.87 3.93
C VAL A 80 -18.53 9.48 2.96
N SER A 81 -18.86 10.55 2.25
CA SER A 81 -17.93 11.24 1.35
C SER A 81 -16.78 11.89 2.14
N ARG A 82 -17.08 12.53 3.29
CA ARG A 82 -16.07 13.14 4.17
C ARG A 82 -15.08 12.13 4.74
N ASP A 83 -15.56 10.99 5.22
CA ASP A 83 -14.73 9.97 5.87
C ASP A 83 -14.33 8.82 4.95
N GLY A 84 -14.74 8.85 3.67
CA GLY A 84 -14.55 7.77 2.72
C GLY A 84 -13.08 7.39 2.49
N TYR A 85 -12.16 8.34 2.64
CA TYR A 85 -10.73 8.07 2.55
C TYR A 85 -10.25 7.08 3.62
N LYS A 86 -10.82 7.13 4.83
CA LYS A 86 -10.49 6.20 5.93
C LYS A 86 -10.90 4.78 5.60
N LEU A 87 -12.00 4.59 4.86
CA LEU A 87 -12.43 3.25 4.43
C LEU A 87 -11.39 2.62 3.50
N PHE A 88 -10.92 3.37 2.51
CA PHE A 88 -9.86 2.89 1.61
C PHE A 88 -8.54 2.65 2.35
N GLU A 89 -8.16 3.55 3.27
CA GLU A 89 -6.97 3.39 4.12
C GLU A 89 -7.05 2.10 4.94
N ASN A 90 -8.15 1.88 5.65
CA ASN A 90 -8.37 0.71 6.50
C ASN A 90 -8.41 -0.61 5.71
N LEU A 91 -8.85 -0.57 4.44
CA LEU A 91 -8.87 -1.75 3.58
C LEU A 91 -7.50 -2.05 2.97
N LEU A 92 -6.76 -1.03 2.54
CA LEU A 92 -5.52 -1.19 1.78
C LEU A 92 -4.29 -1.30 2.67
N CYS A 93 -4.18 -0.46 3.71
CA CYS A 93 -2.96 -0.39 4.51
C CYS A 93 -2.61 -1.70 5.23
N PRO A 94 -3.54 -2.40 5.91
CA PRO A 94 -3.24 -3.69 6.52
C PRO A 94 -2.72 -4.71 5.50
N ARG A 95 -3.28 -4.69 4.28
CA ARG A 95 -2.87 -5.61 3.21
C ARG A 95 -1.48 -5.29 2.67
N ILE A 96 -1.16 -4.00 2.51
CA ILE A 96 0.18 -3.56 2.10
C ILE A 96 1.21 -3.91 3.16
N ILE A 97 0.92 -3.62 4.43
CA ILE A 97 1.78 -3.97 5.57
C ILE A 97 2.05 -5.48 5.57
N TYR A 98 1.00 -6.29 5.45
CA TYR A 98 1.16 -7.74 5.36
C TYR A 98 2.04 -8.18 4.18
N LEU A 99 1.79 -7.64 2.98
CA LEU A 99 2.56 -8.00 1.79
C LEU A 99 4.04 -7.64 1.93
N VAL A 100 4.34 -6.43 2.41
CA VAL A 100 5.72 -5.96 2.58
C VAL A 100 6.42 -6.72 3.70
N GLU A 101 5.83 -6.75 4.89
CA GLU A 101 6.51 -7.23 6.08
C GLU A 101 6.52 -8.75 6.21
N LYS A 102 5.57 -9.45 5.58
CA LYS A 102 5.53 -10.92 5.55
C LYS A 102 6.03 -11.45 4.22
N ARG A 103 5.29 -11.23 3.12
CA ARG A 103 5.60 -11.91 1.85
C ARG A 103 6.92 -11.48 1.24
N ILE A 104 7.18 -10.18 1.17
CA ILE A 104 8.42 -9.67 0.57
C ILE A 104 9.62 -10.02 1.45
N ASN A 105 9.52 -9.83 2.76
CA ASN A 105 10.57 -10.23 3.70
C ASN A 105 10.85 -11.74 3.69
N GLN A 106 9.83 -12.59 3.57
CA GLN A 106 10.03 -14.03 3.41
C GLN A 106 10.88 -14.33 2.17
N ARG A 107 10.61 -13.67 1.04
CA ARG A 107 11.42 -13.84 -0.18
C ARG A 107 12.86 -13.37 0.01
N PHE A 108 13.08 -12.21 0.64
CA PHE A 108 14.44 -11.78 0.97
C PHE A 108 15.13 -12.70 1.98
N GLY A 109 14.37 -13.37 2.86
CA GLY A 109 14.87 -14.40 3.76
C GLY A 109 15.39 -15.66 3.06
N LEU A 110 14.94 -15.94 1.84
CA LEU A 110 15.40 -17.07 1.02
C LEU A 110 16.68 -16.76 0.24
N LEU A 111 17.06 -15.49 0.10
CA LEU A 111 18.32 -15.15 -0.56
C LEU A 111 19.50 -15.64 0.28
N SER A 112 20.45 -16.31 -0.36
CA SER A 112 21.70 -16.68 0.32
C SER A 112 22.43 -15.39 0.71
N SER A 113 22.64 -15.18 2.00
CA SER A 113 23.34 -14.00 2.50
C SER A 113 24.84 -14.04 2.26
N LYS A 114 25.34 -15.19 1.79
CA LYS A 114 26.73 -15.44 1.40
C LYS A 114 26.69 -16.23 0.11
N ILE A 115 27.16 -15.64 -0.98
CA ILE A 115 27.43 -16.40 -2.20
C ILE A 115 28.73 -17.16 -1.93
N ALA A 116 28.68 -18.49 -1.96
CA ALA A 116 29.90 -19.28 -1.85
C ALA A 116 30.80 -18.93 -3.04
N LEU A 117 32.09 -18.65 -2.79
CA LEU A 117 33.04 -18.35 -3.87
C LEU A 117 33.16 -19.50 -4.90
N GLY A 118 32.72 -20.72 -4.57
CA GLY A 118 32.61 -21.83 -5.50
C GLY A 118 31.43 -21.73 -6.50
N ASP A 119 30.37 -21.00 -6.17
CA ASP A 119 29.26 -20.69 -7.09
C ASP A 119 29.60 -19.49 -8.01
N LEU A 120 30.68 -18.77 -7.74
CA LEU A 120 31.22 -17.68 -8.55
C LEU A 120 32.08 -18.15 -9.73
N ASN A 121 32.07 -19.45 -10.05
CA ASN A 121 32.75 -19.98 -11.24
C ASN A 121 32.22 -19.40 -12.57
N ASN A 122 31.11 -18.65 -12.56
CA ASN A 122 30.76 -17.73 -13.64
C ASN A 122 31.43 -16.36 -13.42
N PHE A 123 32.59 -16.19 -14.06
CA PHE A 123 33.46 -15.01 -14.11
C PHE A 123 32.77 -13.66 -14.43
N ASP A 124 31.52 -13.66 -14.91
CA ASP A 124 30.81 -12.46 -15.34
C ASP A 124 30.34 -11.56 -14.18
N MET A 125 29.92 -12.13 -13.06
CA MET A 125 29.43 -11.32 -11.93
C MET A 125 30.57 -10.64 -11.17
N VAL A 126 31.74 -11.29 -11.09
CA VAL A 126 32.95 -10.69 -10.50
C VAL A 126 33.46 -9.55 -11.40
N LYS A 127 33.45 -9.75 -12.73
CA LYS A 127 33.80 -8.69 -13.68
C LYS A 127 32.87 -7.48 -13.58
N SER A 128 31.55 -7.68 -13.49
CA SER A 128 30.60 -6.57 -13.38
C SER A 128 30.73 -5.80 -12.07
N LEU A 129 31.02 -6.49 -10.95
CA LEU A 129 31.29 -5.86 -9.66
C LEU A 129 32.60 -5.05 -9.68
N LEU A 130 33.66 -5.59 -10.28
CA LEU A 130 34.93 -4.89 -10.43
C LEU A 130 34.79 -3.65 -11.32
N ALA A 131 34.07 -3.77 -12.44
CA ALA A 131 33.79 -2.65 -13.34
C ALA A 131 33.01 -1.53 -12.62
N ALA A 132 31.97 -1.89 -11.85
CA ALA A 132 31.18 -0.93 -11.08
C ALA A 132 32.01 -0.24 -9.98
N GLN A 133 32.91 -0.96 -9.31
CA GLN A 133 33.83 -0.37 -8.33
C GLN A 133 34.84 0.59 -8.96
N GLU A 134 35.36 0.27 -10.14
CA GLU A 134 36.28 1.15 -10.88
C GLU A 134 35.59 2.43 -11.36
N GLU A 135 34.37 2.33 -11.84
CA GLU A 135 33.58 3.46 -12.29
C GLU A 135 33.25 4.42 -11.14
N PHE A 136 32.91 3.87 -9.97
CA PHE A 136 32.71 4.64 -8.74
C PHE A 136 33.99 5.36 -8.28
N ARG A 137 35.16 4.69 -8.37
CA ARG A 137 36.45 5.32 -8.07
C ARG A 137 36.79 6.45 -9.02
N ARG A 138 36.48 6.32 -10.31
CA ARG A 138 36.72 7.38 -11.32
C ARG A 138 35.83 8.59 -11.12
N THR A 139 34.56 8.39 -10.77
CA THR A 139 33.62 9.49 -10.47
C THR A 139 33.96 10.20 -9.17
N THR A 140 34.48 9.50 -8.16
CA THR A 140 34.90 10.12 -6.89
C THR A 140 36.19 10.93 -7.01
N ARG A 141 37.10 10.58 -7.94
CA ARG A 141 38.35 11.33 -8.21
C ARG A 141 38.20 12.55 -9.14
N ARG A 142 37.03 12.73 -9.76
CA ARG A 142 36.72 13.86 -10.66
C ARG A 142 36.00 15.02 -9.96
N LYS A 143 35.85 14.97 -8.65
CA LYS A 143 35.39 16.08 -7.80
C LYS A 143 36.54 16.67 -7.02
#